data_AF-A0A7C3MIT4-F1
#
_entry.id   AF-A0A7C3MIT4-F1
#
_cell.length_a   1.000
_cell.length_b   1.000
_cell.length_c   1.000
_cell.angle_alpha   90.00
_cell.angle_beta   90.00
_cell.angle_gamma   90.00
#
_symmetry.space_group_name_H-M   'P 1'
#
loop_
_entity.id
_entity.type
_entity.pdbx_description
1 polymer ?
#
loop_
_entity_poly.entity_id
_entity_poly.type
_entity_poly.pdbx_seq_one_letter_code
_entity_poly.pdbx_strand_id
1 'polypeptide(L)'
;MVKMFSSADLLEMAIHLEEESEKFYKILQSKVEKEDLKRLFSYLAVQEHAHAITFKKIYYEIEKEGFVSAYPDEEANKYLHAWVESQVFIDWDELTKKTVWNKEEILDLAIRLEKDSLLFYYEVEPFIPEKDRKILSEIIKQEKDHLYQLTEFKKGMI
;
A
#
# COMPACT_ATOMS: atom_id res chain seq x y z
N MET A 1 -26.06 3.57 -13.17
CA MET A 1 -25.94 2.82 -11.90
C MET A 1 -24.48 2.85 -11.50
N VAL A 2 -24.17 3.26 -10.27
CA VAL A 2 -22.82 3.18 -9.72
C VAL A 2 -22.47 1.70 -9.56
N LYS A 3 -21.33 1.24 -10.07
CA LYS A 3 -20.85 -0.14 -9.84
C LYS A 3 -20.63 -0.27 -8.34
N MET A 4 -21.30 -1.19 -7.66
CA MET A 4 -21.03 -1.36 -6.24
C MET A 4 -19.69 -2.07 -6.04
N PHE A 5 -18.74 -1.44 -5.35
CA PHE A 5 -17.53 -2.13 -4.90
C PHE A 5 -17.85 -3.36 -4.04
N SER A 6 -17.14 -4.44 -4.34
CA SER A 6 -17.12 -5.68 -3.59
C SER A 6 -15.84 -5.81 -2.78
N SER A 7 -15.81 -6.78 -1.86
CA SER A 7 -14.57 -7.19 -1.19
C SER A 7 -13.48 -7.63 -2.17
N ALA A 8 -13.86 -8.19 -3.32
CA ALA A 8 -12.95 -8.56 -4.40
C ALA A 8 -12.23 -7.34 -4.98
N ASP A 9 -12.99 -6.29 -5.32
CA ASP A 9 -12.44 -5.08 -5.93
C ASP A 9 -11.43 -4.40 -4.97
N LEU A 10 -11.76 -4.32 -3.68
CA LEU A 10 -10.87 -3.73 -2.68
C LEU A 10 -9.60 -4.56 -2.43
N LEU A 11 -9.70 -5.88 -2.49
CA LEU A 11 -8.53 -6.76 -2.40
C LEU A 11 -7.66 -6.70 -3.65
N GLU A 12 -8.25 -6.63 -4.84
CA GLU A 12 -7.51 -6.40 -6.08
C GLU A 12 -6.73 -5.08 -6.03
N MET A 13 -7.35 -4.03 -5.47
CA MET A 13 -6.68 -2.77 -5.22
C MET A 13 -5.54 -2.89 -4.21
N ALA A 14 -5.74 -3.60 -3.09
CA ALA A 14 -4.68 -3.84 -2.11
C ALA A 14 -3.49 -4.57 -2.75
N ILE A 15 -3.76 -5.62 -3.54
CA ILE A 15 -2.72 -6.35 -4.28
C ILE A 15 -1.98 -5.41 -5.24
N HIS A 16 -2.72 -4.58 -5.98
CA HIS A 16 -2.12 -3.65 -6.93
C HIS A 16 -1.25 -2.60 -6.23
N LEU A 17 -1.73 -2.04 -5.12
CA LEU A 17 -0.99 -1.09 -4.30
C LEU A 17 0.37 -1.67 -3.90
N GLU A 18 0.39 -2.87 -3.34
CA GLU A 18 1.61 -3.56 -2.90
C GLU A 18 2.58 -3.86 -4.06
N GLU A 19 2.06 -4.28 -5.20
CA GLU A 19 2.90 -4.51 -6.40
C GLU A 19 3.50 -3.21 -6.95
N GLU A 20 2.78 -2.10 -6.86
CA GLU A 20 3.28 -0.78 -7.24
C GLU A 20 4.27 -0.23 -6.20
N SER A 21 4.03 -0.45 -4.90
CA SER A 21 4.95 -0.12 -3.80
C SER A 21 6.28 -0.88 -3.92
N GLU A 22 6.23 -2.18 -4.27
CA GLU A 22 7.43 -2.98 -4.56
C GLU A 22 8.25 -2.33 -5.68
N LYS A 23 7.61 -1.97 -6.80
CA LYS A 23 8.28 -1.31 -7.94
C LYS A 23 8.83 0.05 -7.53
N PHE A 24 8.08 0.79 -6.72
CA PHE A 24 8.44 2.12 -6.26
C PHE A 24 9.73 2.06 -5.45
N TYR A 25 9.82 1.15 -4.48
CA TYR A 25 11.02 0.99 -3.67
C TYR A 25 12.23 0.51 -4.46
N LYS A 26 12.04 -0.38 -5.46
CA LYS A 26 13.12 -0.76 -6.39
C LYS A 26 13.64 0.44 -7.18
N ILE A 27 12.75 1.35 -7.60
CA ILE A 27 13.14 2.58 -8.29
C ILE A 27 13.85 3.54 -7.33
N LEU A 28 13.34 3.74 -6.12
CA LEU A 28 14.01 4.58 -5.11
C LEU A 28 15.42 4.08 -4.80
N GLN A 29 15.58 2.77 -4.62
CA GLN A 29 16.87 2.12 -4.42
C GLN A 29 17.87 2.49 -5.55
N SER A 30 17.41 2.53 -6.80
CA SER A 30 18.25 2.89 -7.96
C SER A 30 18.61 4.39 -8.03
N LYS A 31 17.86 5.26 -7.33
CA LYS A 31 18.00 6.72 -7.38
C LYS A 31 18.80 7.31 -6.21
N VAL A 32 19.22 6.48 -5.25
CA VAL A 32 20.02 6.91 -4.09
C VAL A 32 21.43 6.37 -4.16
N GLU A 33 22.39 7.12 -3.63
CA GLU A 33 23.80 6.70 -3.57
C GLU A 33 24.17 6.07 -2.21
N LYS A 34 23.61 6.60 -1.11
CA LYS A 34 23.94 6.16 0.25
C LYS A 34 23.54 4.69 0.47
N GLU A 35 24.50 3.87 0.82
CA GLU A 35 24.33 2.42 0.93
C GLU A 35 23.30 2.01 1.99
N ASP A 36 23.24 2.68 3.15
CA ASP A 36 22.21 2.40 4.16
C ASP A 36 20.80 2.61 3.63
N LEU A 37 20.61 3.66 2.81
CA LEU A 37 19.31 3.99 2.23
C LEU A 37 18.93 3.01 1.11
N LYS A 38 19.92 2.54 0.32
CA LYS A 38 19.70 1.44 -0.64
C LYS A 38 19.25 0.18 0.06
N ARG A 39 19.85 -0.17 1.20
CA ARG A 39 19.46 -1.34 2.00
C ARG A 39 18.05 -1.19 2.54
N LEU A 40 17.69 -0.03 3.06
CA LEU A 40 16.34 0.23 3.55
C LEU A 40 15.31 0.05 2.43
N PHE A 41 15.49 0.68 1.27
CA PHE A 41 14.56 0.53 0.15
C PHE A 41 14.54 -0.89 -0.43
N SER A 42 15.67 -1.60 -0.44
CA SER A 42 15.69 -3.01 -0.83
C SER A 42 14.92 -3.89 0.14
N TYR A 43 14.99 -3.59 1.45
CA TYR A 43 14.24 -4.31 2.48
C TYR A 43 12.74 -4.08 2.31
N LEU A 44 12.32 -2.81 2.17
CA LEU A 44 10.93 -2.44 1.98
C LEU A 44 10.34 -3.11 0.73
N ALA A 45 11.03 -3.06 -0.42
CA ALA A 45 10.58 -3.75 -1.64
C ALA A 45 10.31 -5.25 -1.45
N VAL A 46 11.08 -5.93 -0.58
CA VAL A 46 10.86 -7.36 -0.27
C VAL A 46 9.65 -7.55 0.65
N GLN A 47 9.39 -6.62 1.56
CA GLN A 47 8.21 -6.65 2.43
C GLN A 47 6.93 -6.45 1.60
N GLU A 48 6.85 -5.41 0.76
CA GLU A 48 5.68 -5.17 -0.12
C GLU A 48 5.38 -6.39 -1.00
N HIS A 49 6.41 -7.04 -1.54
CA HIS A 49 6.24 -8.28 -2.30
C HIS A 49 5.56 -9.39 -1.49
N ALA A 50 5.97 -9.55 -0.22
CA ALA A 50 5.39 -10.51 0.69
C ALA A 50 3.94 -10.16 1.08
N HIS A 51 3.63 -8.86 1.21
CA HIS A 51 2.27 -8.37 1.44
C HIS A 51 1.36 -8.63 0.24
N ALA A 52 1.80 -8.34 -0.99
CA ALA A 52 1.08 -8.66 -2.23
C ALA A 52 0.72 -10.16 -2.31
N ILE A 53 1.66 -11.05 -1.99
CA ILE A 53 1.41 -12.50 -1.92
C ILE A 53 0.36 -12.84 -0.86
N THR A 54 0.39 -12.15 0.28
CA THR A 54 -0.54 -12.37 1.38
C THR A 54 -1.95 -11.92 1.01
N PHE A 55 -2.12 -10.74 0.40
CA PHE A 55 -3.41 -10.29 -0.11
C PHE A 55 -3.97 -11.21 -1.21
N LYS A 56 -3.11 -11.70 -2.12
CA LYS A 56 -3.52 -12.70 -3.13
C LYS A 56 -4.10 -13.97 -2.48
N LYS A 57 -3.51 -14.44 -1.38
CA LYS A 57 -4.03 -15.60 -0.63
C LYS A 57 -5.42 -15.29 -0.05
N ILE A 58 -5.59 -14.13 0.59
CA ILE A 58 -6.91 -13.71 1.13
C ILE A 58 -7.94 -13.66 0.00
N TYR A 59 -7.59 -13.04 -1.14
CA TYR A 59 -8.47 -12.97 -2.32
C TYR A 59 -8.93 -14.35 -2.77
N TYR A 60 -8.01 -15.32 -2.94
CA TYR A 60 -8.35 -16.67 -3.38
C TYR A 60 -9.25 -17.42 -2.39
N GLU A 61 -9.06 -17.23 -1.09
CA GLU A 61 -9.91 -17.89 -0.09
C GLU A 61 -11.32 -17.30 -0.08
N ILE A 62 -11.47 -15.99 -0.26
CA ILE A 62 -12.79 -15.35 -0.38
C ILE A 62 -13.48 -15.74 -1.69
N GLU A 63 -12.74 -15.80 -2.80
CA GLU A 63 -13.27 -16.23 -4.10
C GLU A 63 -13.87 -17.64 -4.01
N LYS A 64 -13.19 -18.58 -3.35
CA LYS A 64 -13.66 -19.96 -3.14
C LYS A 64 -14.95 -20.03 -2.31
N GLU A 65 -15.09 -19.16 -1.32
CA GLU A 65 -16.28 -19.11 -0.44
C GLU A 65 -17.46 -18.36 -1.08
N GLY A 66 -17.22 -17.71 -2.23
CA GLY A 66 -18.14 -16.79 -2.87
C GLY A 66 -17.98 -15.39 -2.27
N PHE A 67 -17.57 -14.43 -3.10
CA PHE A 67 -17.37 -13.06 -2.67
C PHE A 67 -18.58 -12.51 -1.90
N VAL A 68 -18.31 -11.79 -0.81
CA VAL A 68 -19.34 -11.02 -0.11
C VAL A 68 -19.90 -10.01 -1.11
N SER A 69 -21.23 -10.04 -1.32
CA SER A 69 -21.89 -9.20 -2.32
C SER A 69 -21.61 -7.72 -2.11
N ALA A 70 -21.63 -6.97 -3.21
CA ALA A 70 -21.74 -5.51 -3.28
C ALA A 70 -22.39 -4.85 -2.05
N TYR A 71 -21.76 -3.79 -1.54
CA TYR A 71 -22.26 -3.05 -0.38
C TYR A 71 -23.67 -2.51 -0.64
N PRO A 72 -24.67 -2.88 0.18
CA PRO A 72 -26.05 -2.44 -0.02
C PRO A 72 -26.24 -0.94 0.27
N ASP A 73 -25.31 -0.33 1.01
CA ASP A 73 -25.30 1.11 1.27
C ASP A 73 -24.70 1.86 0.08
N GLU A 74 -25.58 2.50 -0.69
CA GLU A 74 -25.24 3.27 -1.88
C GLU A 74 -24.41 4.53 -1.55
N GLU A 75 -24.58 5.13 -0.37
CA GLU A 75 -23.86 6.34 0.03
C GLU A 75 -22.43 6.01 0.43
N ALA A 76 -22.25 4.96 1.24
CA ALA A 76 -20.93 4.42 1.55
C ALA A 76 -20.17 4.01 0.28
N ASN A 77 -20.87 3.41 -0.68
CA ASN A 77 -20.26 3.03 -1.95
C ASN A 77 -19.80 4.24 -2.77
N LYS A 78 -20.62 5.30 -2.86
CA LYS A 78 -20.24 6.55 -3.55
C LYS A 78 -19.01 7.21 -2.93
N TYR A 79 -18.95 7.24 -1.59
CA TYR A 79 -17.77 7.74 -0.89
C TYR A 79 -16.53 6.92 -1.24
N LEU A 80 -16.63 5.59 -1.19
CA LEU A 80 -15.54 4.69 -1.51
C LEU A 80 -15.03 4.89 -2.94
N HIS A 81 -15.92 5.04 -3.93
CA HIS A 81 -15.54 5.43 -5.30
C HIS A 81 -14.80 6.75 -5.36
N ALA A 82 -15.38 7.81 -4.79
CA ALA A 82 -14.76 9.13 -4.82
C ALA A 82 -13.39 9.13 -4.14
N TRP A 83 -13.25 8.41 -3.03
CA TRP A 83 -12.00 8.27 -2.31
C TRP A 83 -10.97 7.49 -3.13
N VAL A 84 -11.31 6.29 -3.63
CA VAL A 84 -10.44 5.48 -4.50
C VAL A 84 -9.99 6.24 -5.75
N GLU A 85 -10.90 6.89 -6.46
CA GLU A 85 -10.60 7.66 -7.67
C GLU A 85 -9.72 8.89 -7.38
N SER A 86 -9.76 9.41 -6.15
CA SER A 86 -8.93 10.54 -5.74
C SER A 86 -7.52 10.13 -5.29
N GLN A 87 -7.27 8.85 -5.00
CA GLN A 87 -5.98 8.40 -4.52
C GLN A 87 -4.97 8.37 -5.67
N VAL A 88 -3.88 9.11 -5.50
CA VAL A 88 -2.66 8.96 -6.29
C VAL A 88 -1.58 8.47 -5.34
N PHE A 89 -1.46 7.16 -5.20
CA PHE A 89 -0.49 6.55 -4.29
C PHE A 89 0.95 6.85 -4.72
N ILE A 90 1.22 6.75 -6.03
CA ILE A 90 2.55 6.96 -6.60
C ILE A 90 2.43 7.85 -7.86
N ASP A 91 3.11 9.00 -7.85
CA ASP A 91 3.29 9.82 -9.05
C ASP A 91 4.48 9.28 -9.87
N TRP A 92 4.18 8.32 -10.75
CA TRP A 92 5.17 7.70 -11.63
C TRP A 92 5.80 8.70 -12.62
N ASP A 93 5.10 9.76 -12.98
CA ASP A 93 5.59 10.77 -13.92
C ASP A 93 6.66 11.63 -13.26
N GLU A 94 6.40 12.11 -12.03
CA GLU A 94 7.40 12.79 -11.21
C GLU A 94 8.62 11.90 -10.97
N LEU A 95 8.38 10.64 -10.56
CA LEU A 95 9.43 9.71 -10.20
C LEU A 95 10.36 9.39 -11.39
N THR A 96 9.79 9.22 -12.58
CA THR A 96 10.58 8.86 -13.78
C THR A 96 11.26 10.05 -14.43
N LYS A 97 10.63 11.24 -14.46
CA LYS A 97 11.20 12.45 -15.07
C LYS A 97 12.29 13.08 -14.21
N LYS A 98 12.14 13.06 -12.89
CA LYS A 98 13.15 13.64 -11.99
C LYS A 98 14.33 12.69 -11.82
N THR A 99 15.50 13.18 -12.21
CA THR A 99 16.76 12.41 -12.22
C THR A 99 17.61 12.65 -10.97
N VAL A 100 17.48 13.82 -10.34
CA VAL A 100 18.22 14.19 -9.12
C VAL A 100 17.24 14.33 -7.98
N TRP A 101 17.47 13.56 -6.92
CA TRP A 101 16.68 13.58 -5.69
C TRP A 101 17.60 13.85 -4.52
N ASN A 102 17.17 14.71 -3.60
CA ASN A 102 17.84 14.81 -2.31
C ASN A 102 17.24 13.78 -1.32
N LYS A 103 18.00 13.48 -0.25
CA LYS A 103 17.60 12.49 0.77
C LYS A 103 16.24 12.80 1.40
N GLU A 104 15.97 14.07 1.71
CA GLU A 104 14.74 14.47 2.39
C GLU A 104 13.53 14.26 1.49
N GLU A 105 13.62 14.67 0.22
CA GLU A 105 12.53 14.51 -0.77
C GLU A 105 12.16 13.04 -0.99
N ILE A 106 13.15 12.17 -1.16
CA ILE A 106 12.89 10.75 -1.46
C ILE A 106 12.30 10.01 -0.24
N LEU A 107 12.72 10.39 0.96
CA LEU A 107 12.13 9.87 2.20
C LEU A 107 10.72 10.42 2.43
N ASP A 108 10.47 11.69 2.10
CA ASP A 108 9.11 12.26 2.17
C ASP A 108 8.14 11.56 1.23
N LEU A 109 8.59 11.16 0.05
CA LEU A 109 7.80 10.39 -0.89
C LEU A 109 7.47 9.00 -0.35
N ALA A 110 8.47 8.27 0.16
CA ALA A 110 8.27 6.96 0.78
C ALA A 110 7.33 7.05 2.01
N ILE A 111 7.55 8.02 2.90
CA ILE A 111 6.70 8.25 4.08
C ILE A 111 5.25 8.56 3.69
N ARG A 112 5.03 9.26 2.57
CA ARG A 112 3.67 9.52 2.06
C ARG A 112 3.02 8.21 1.62
N LEU A 113 3.71 7.42 0.79
CA LEU A 113 3.20 6.12 0.33
C LEU A 113 2.78 5.22 1.49
N GLU A 114 3.61 5.10 2.54
CA GLU A 114 3.29 4.30 3.72
C GLU A 114 2.03 4.80 4.46
N LYS A 115 1.87 6.12 4.57
CA LYS A 115 0.69 6.70 5.23
C LYS A 115 -0.58 6.48 4.42
N ASP A 116 -0.49 6.63 3.11
CA ASP A 116 -1.63 6.45 2.20
C ASP A 116 -2.03 4.95 2.15
N SER A 117 -1.05 4.04 2.19
CA SER A 117 -1.28 2.59 2.29
C SER A 117 -1.93 2.21 3.62
N LEU A 118 -1.42 2.74 4.74
CA LEU A 118 -2.04 2.56 6.06
C LEU A 118 -3.48 3.07 6.10
N LEU A 119 -3.73 4.27 5.59
CA LEU A 119 -5.09 4.81 5.48
C LEU A 119 -5.96 3.87 4.67
N PHE A 120 -5.44 3.36 3.55
CA PHE A 120 -6.16 2.42 2.71
C PHE A 120 -6.53 1.14 3.45
N TYR A 121 -5.59 0.54 4.17
CA TYR A 121 -5.81 -0.68 4.94
C TYR A 121 -6.83 -0.53 6.06
N TYR A 122 -6.86 0.62 6.74
CA TYR A 122 -7.92 0.88 7.72
C TYR A 122 -9.29 1.03 7.09
N GLU A 123 -9.38 1.70 5.94
CA GLU A 123 -10.65 1.86 5.24
C GLU A 123 -11.17 0.52 4.72
N VAL A 124 -10.31 -0.40 4.27
CA VAL A 124 -10.74 -1.71 3.77
C VAL A 124 -10.90 -2.79 4.85
N GLU A 125 -10.39 -2.60 6.08
CA GLU A 125 -10.47 -3.59 7.16
C GLU A 125 -11.91 -4.10 7.44
N PRO A 126 -12.95 -3.25 7.52
CA PRO A 126 -14.32 -3.70 7.71
C PRO A 126 -14.81 -4.67 6.62
N PHE A 127 -14.20 -4.63 5.43
CA PHE A 127 -14.56 -5.34 4.22
C PHE A 127 -13.88 -6.72 4.13
N ILE A 128 -12.88 -6.96 4.96
CA ILE A 128 -12.21 -8.25 5.07
C ILE A 128 -13.01 -9.17 6.02
N PRO A 129 -13.24 -10.45 5.66
CA PRO A 129 -13.88 -11.41 6.54
C PRO A 129 -13.19 -11.50 7.88
N GLU A 130 -13.97 -11.66 8.95
CA GLU A 130 -13.45 -11.66 10.32
C GLU A 130 -12.29 -12.64 10.54
N LYS A 131 -12.36 -13.82 9.92
CA LYS A 131 -11.31 -14.86 9.97
C LYS A 131 -9.95 -14.37 9.42
N ASP A 132 -9.96 -13.44 8.47
CA ASP A 132 -8.77 -12.95 7.76
C ASP A 132 -8.32 -11.57 8.27
N ARG A 133 -9.14 -10.86 9.06
CA ARG A 133 -8.79 -9.55 9.63
C ARG A 133 -7.49 -9.58 10.44
N LYS A 134 -7.20 -10.69 11.13
CA LYS A 134 -5.93 -10.85 11.86
C LYS A 134 -4.73 -10.74 10.91
N ILE A 135 -4.83 -11.27 9.70
CA ILE A 135 -3.76 -11.20 8.70
C ILE A 135 -3.55 -9.74 8.27
N LEU A 136 -4.64 -9.01 7.99
CA LEU A 136 -4.57 -7.59 7.68
C LEU A 136 -3.97 -6.78 8.83
N SER A 137 -4.34 -7.06 10.09
CA SER A 137 -3.76 -6.38 11.24
C SER A 137 -2.24 -6.59 11.37
N GLU A 138 -1.72 -7.76 10.98
CA GLU A 138 -0.27 -8.01 10.95
C GLU A 138 0.43 -7.26 9.80
N ILE A 139 -0.24 -7.07 8.65
CA ILE A 139 0.26 -6.20 7.56
C ILE A 139 0.31 -4.75 8.05
N ILE A 140 -0.80 -4.22 8.58
CA ILE A 140 -0.87 -2.87 9.15
C ILE A 140 0.25 -2.62 10.19
N LYS A 141 0.58 -3.64 10.99
CA LYS A 141 1.69 -3.55 11.95
C LYS A 141 3.06 -3.46 11.27
N GLN A 142 3.28 -4.18 10.17
CA GLN A 142 4.51 -4.11 9.38
C GLN A 142 4.63 -2.74 8.71
N GLU A 143 3.56 -2.19 8.14
CA GLU A 143 3.58 -0.84 7.54
C GLU A 143 3.83 0.27 8.56
N LYS A 144 3.32 0.11 9.79
CA LYS A 144 3.71 1.01 10.88
C LYS A 144 5.21 0.94 11.18
N ASP A 145 5.82 -0.24 11.07
CA ASP A 145 7.26 -0.40 11.24
C ASP A 145 8.02 0.22 10.06
N HIS A 146 7.55 0.06 8.82
CA HIS A 146 8.12 0.72 7.65
C HIS A 146 8.12 2.25 7.82
N LEU A 147 6.97 2.81 8.20
CA LEU A 147 6.84 4.24 8.49
C LEU A 147 7.77 4.68 9.62
N TYR A 148 7.90 3.89 10.68
CA TYR A 148 8.84 4.15 11.77
C TYR A 148 10.28 4.17 11.26
N GLN A 149 10.72 3.13 10.55
CA GLN A 149 12.08 3.04 9.99
C GLN A 149 12.41 4.22 9.07
N LEU A 150 11.51 4.58 8.15
CA LEU A 150 11.69 5.72 7.25
C LEU A 150 11.81 7.05 8.02
N THR A 151 10.97 7.26 9.02
CA THR A 151 10.99 8.51 9.81
C THR A 151 12.23 8.62 10.71
N GLU A 152 12.70 7.53 11.31
CA GLU A 152 13.93 7.53 12.09
C GLU A 152 15.17 7.70 11.21
N PHE A 153 15.19 7.07 10.03
CA PHE A 153 16.25 7.27 9.05
C PHE A 153 16.31 8.73 8.56
N LYS A 154 15.15 9.36 8.37
CA LYS A 154 15.04 10.78 8.03
C LYS A 154 15.65 11.66 9.13
N LYS A 155 15.31 11.42 10.39
CA LYS A 155 15.89 12.11 11.57
C LYS A 155 17.39 11.82 11.78
N GLY A 156 17.93 10.79 11.14
CA GLY A 156 19.32 10.36 11.31
C GLY A 156 19.56 9.59 12.61
N MET A 157 18.53 8.91 13.12
CA MET A 157 18.57 8.15 14.36
C MET A 157 18.91 6.67 14.15
N ILE A 158 18.93 6.22 12.88
CA ILE A 158 19.40 4.91 12.41
C ILE A 158 20.18 5.06 11.10
#